data_AF-A0A150LT82-F1
#
_entry.id   AF-A0A150LT82-F1
#
_cell.length_a   1.000
_cell.length_b   1.000
_cell.length_c   1.000
_cell.angle_alpha   90.00
_cell.angle_beta   90.00
_cell.angle_gamma   90.00
#
_symmetry.space_group_name_H-M   'P 1'
#
loop_
_entity.id
_entity.type
_entity.pdbx_description
1 polymer ?
#
loop_
_entity_poly.entity_id
_entity_poly.type
_entity_poly.pdbx_seq_one_letter_code
_entity_poly.pdbx_strand_id
1 'polypeptide(L)'
;MRRFCLFFSLAMIFILNSIPISAFAYSYGDPNEEKVAEVYKQMAEKLNEQPPNFTEARKIFETVKEEIDMHMGTEPSQAVLSALDKKDKEAVLETMEKILVLNIARRLENIEKNFEQYDTSKRLLAKAFATYEALSPMVQGKDAALDKRLRDEFNKALQSLGNPGLFGVGEKKADIEQFKKSKETILTSLQKQFGLKSLKVGHFSESATEKPQEVQKKEWTDLSKLKNWIPIAILIVVIAGVAVYSWRRKRT
;
A
#
# COMPACT_ATOMS: atom_id res chain seq x y z
N MET A 1 31.06 9.44 44.81
CA MET A 1 29.70 9.65 44.25
C MET A 1 29.70 10.14 42.80
N ARG A 2 30.30 11.30 42.47
CA ARG A 2 30.28 11.88 41.09
C ARG A 2 30.74 10.93 39.96
N ARG A 3 31.80 10.15 40.19
CA ARG A 3 32.32 9.16 39.22
C ARG A 3 31.43 7.92 39.07
N PHE A 4 30.72 7.53 40.13
CA PHE A 4 29.79 6.39 40.11
C PHE A 4 28.49 6.75 39.37
N CYS A 5 28.01 7.99 39.56
CA CYS A 5 26.89 8.52 38.78
C CYS A 5 27.23 8.62 37.29
N LEU A 6 28.44 9.08 36.93
CA LEU A 6 28.90 9.13 35.53
C LEU A 6 28.99 7.73 34.90
N PHE A 7 29.50 6.75 35.63
CA PHE A 7 29.59 5.37 35.14
C PHE A 7 28.21 4.74 34.95
N PHE A 8 27.29 5.00 35.89
CA PHE A 8 25.91 4.55 35.79
C PHE A 8 25.16 5.19 34.62
N SER A 9 25.35 6.50 34.39
CA SER A 9 24.78 7.19 33.24
C SER A 9 25.32 6.65 31.91
N LEU A 10 26.62 6.35 31.83
CA LEU A 10 27.24 5.80 30.61
C LEU A 10 26.75 4.37 30.33
N ALA A 11 26.65 3.54 31.36
CA ALA A 11 26.14 2.17 31.24
C ALA A 11 24.66 2.15 30.81
N MET A 12 23.84 3.06 31.34
CA MET A 12 22.44 3.16 30.98
C MET A 12 22.24 3.60 29.52
N ILE A 13 23.05 4.54 29.02
CA ILE A 13 23.05 4.93 27.60
C ILE A 13 23.45 3.75 26.70
N PHE A 14 24.42 2.95 27.12
CA PHE A 14 24.88 1.79 26.34
C PHE A 14 23.80 0.70 26.24
N ILE A 15 23.08 0.43 27.33
CA ILE A 15 21.97 -0.54 27.37
C ILE A 15 20.79 -0.04 26.50
N LEU A 16 20.46 1.25 26.57
CA LEU A 16 19.39 1.86 25.77
C LEU A 16 19.64 1.80 24.26
N ASN A 17 20.91 1.83 23.82
CA ASN A 17 21.28 1.77 22.40
C ASN A 17 21.54 0.33 21.90
N SER A 18 21.60 -0.66 22.79
CA SER A 18 21.86 -2.07 22.42
C SER A 18 20.58 -2.85 22.10
N ILE A 19 19.40 -2.27 22.34
CA ILE A 19 18.13 -2.85 21.91
C ILE A 19 17.96 -2.49 20.43
N PRO A 20 17.92 -3.45 19.49
CA PRO A 20 17.53 -3.15 18.13
C PRO A 20 16.08 -2.69 18.17
N ILE A 21 15.88 -1.37 18.12
CA ILE A 21 14.57 -0.81 17.82
C ILE A 21 14.37 -1.17 16.36
N SER A 22 13.70 -2.30 16.10
CA SER A 22 13.14 -2.62 14.80
C SER A 22 12.13 -1.53 14.50
N ALA A 23 12.61 -0.41 13.98
CA ALA A 23 11.77 0.57 13.35
C ALA A 23 11.17 -0.15 12.15
N PHE A 24 9.94 -0.63 12.31
CA PHE A 24 9.03 -0.73 11.17
C PHE A 24 8.96 0.70 10.65
N ALA A 25 9.78 1.01 9.65
CA ALA A 25 9.56 2.19 8.85
C ALA A 25 8.14 2.01 8.33
N TYR A 26 7.19 2.66 9.00
CA TYR A 26 5.85 2.84 8.49
C TYR A 26 6.11 3.53 7.15
N SER A 27 6.04 2.75 6.07
CA SER A 27 6.20 3.26 4.71
C SER A 27 5.24 4.45 4.66
N TYR A 28 5.80 5.66 4.57
CA TYR A 28 5.00 6.86 4.34
C TYR A 28 4.43 6.63 2.94
N GLY A 29 3.22 6.05 2.94
CA GLY A 29 2.81 5.08 1.95
C GLY A 29 2.98 5.61 0.55
N ASP A 30 3.70 4.86 -0.28
CA ASP A 30 3.54 5.01 -1.72
C ASP A 30 2.03 4.79 -1.97
N PRO A 31 1.29 5.82 -2.43
CA PRO A 31 -0.15 5.69 -2.64
C PRO A 31 -0.48 4.60 -3.67
N ASN A 32 0.53 4.17 -4.44
CA ASN A 32 0.45 3.10 -5.43
C ASN A 32 0.84 1.72 -4.87
N GLU A 33 1.36 1.64 -3.63
CA GLU A 33 1.59 0.37 -2.95
C GLU A 33 0.26 -0.38 -2.78
N GLU A 34 0.28 -1.69 -3.00
CA GLU A 34 -0.89 -2.55 -2.87
C GLU A 34 -0.61 -3.59 -1.80
N LYS A 35 -1.38 -3.50 -0.70
CA LYS A 35 -1.11 -4.21 0.55
C LYS A 35 -1.18 -5.73 0.37
N VAL A 36 -2.12 -6.22 -0.43
CA VAL A 36 -2.27 -7.67 -0.69
C VAL A 36 -1.09 -8.19 -1.50
N ALA A 37 -0.61 -7.41 -2.47
CA ALA A 37 0.58 -7.72 -3.26
C ALA A 37 1.85 -7.74 -2.39
N GLU A 38 1.97 -6.81 -1.44
CA GLU A 38 3.10 -6.77 -0.53
C GLU A 38 3.08 -7.95 0.47
N VAL A 39 1.91 -8.29 0.99
CA VAL A 39 1.72 -9.49 1.82
C VAL A 39 2.12 -10.75 1.05
N TYR A 40 1.75 -10.89 -0.24
CA TYR A 40 2.17 -12.03 -1.04
C TYR A 40 3.70 -12.17 -1.10
N LYS A 41 4.43 -11.06 -1.35
CA LYS A 41 5.91 -11.08 -1.40
C LYS A 41 6.51 -11.51 -0.06
N GLN A 42 6.01 -10.96 1.04
CA GLN A 42 6.49 -11.29 2.39
C GLN A 42 6.17 -12.75 2.77
N MET A 43 4.98 -13.23 2.42
CA MET A 43 4.63 -14.65 2.59
C MET A 43 5.57 -15.54 1.77
N ALA A 44 5.82 -15.19 0.50
CA ALA A 44 6.73 -15.94 -0.36
C ALA A 44 8.15 -15.98 0.22
N GLU A 45 8.65 -14.87 0.76
CA GLU A 45 9.94 -14.83 1.47
C GLU A 45 9.95 -15.84 2.63
N LYS A 46 8.96 -15.82 3.52
CA LYS A 46 8.88 -16.73 4.68
C LYS A 46 8.73 -18.19 4.30
N LEU A 47 8.00 -18.47 3.22
CA LEU A 47 7.85 -19.82 2.70
C LEU A 47 9.08 -20.31 1.92
N ASN A 48 9.98 -19.41 1.52
CA ASN A 48 11.26 -19.75 0.88
C ASN A 48 12.40 -19.97 1.90
N GLU A 49 12.19 -19.69 3.18
CA GLU A 49 13.13 -20.05 4.25
C GLU A 49 13.33 -21.58 4.35
N GLN A 50 14.42 -22.01 5.00
CA GLN A 50 14.76 -23.42 5.17
C GLN A 50 15.00 -23.75 6.67
N PRO A 51 14.02 -24.38 7.36
CA PRO A 51 12.72 -24.85 6.86
C PRO A 51 11.71 -23.71 6.60
N PRO A 52 10.69 -23.91 5.74
CA PRO A 52 9.66 -22.89 5.47
C PRO A 52 8.92 -22.46 6.73
N ASN A 53 8.73 -21.15 6.89
CA ASN A 53 8.14 -20.54 8.07
C ASN A 53 6.65 -20.26 7.89
N PHE A 54 5.83 -21.32 7.98
CA PHE A 54 4.36 -21.23 7.85
C PHE A 54 3.70 -20.41 8.96
N THR A 55 4.29 -20.38 10.15
CA THR A 55 3.74 -19.61 11.28
C THR A 55 3.81 -18.12 10.99
N GLU A 56 4.94 -17.63 10.48
CA GLU A 56 5.08 -16.22 10.14
C GLU A 56 4.29 -15.86 8.87
N ALA A 57 4.29 -16.73 7.86
CA ALA A 57 3.46 -16.56 6.67
C ALA A 57 1.96 -16.40 7.01
N ARG A 58 1.46 -17.15 8.01
CA ARG A 58 0.09 -16.99 8.52
C ARG A 58 -0.15 -15.62 9.13
N LYS A 59 0.73 -15.16 10.03
CA LYS A 59 0.57 -13.85 10.67
C LYS A 59 0.54 -12.73 9.64
N ILE A 60 1.42 -12.81 8.63
CA ILE A 60 1.46 -11.86 7.52
C ILE A 60 0.13 -11.89 6.75
N PHE A 61 -0.37 -13.08 6.39
CA PHE A 61 -1.65 -13.23 5.68
C PHE A 61 -2.84 -12.65 6.45
N GLU A 62 -2.91 -12.90 7.76
CA GLU A 62 -4.00 -12.42 8.61
C GLU A 62 -4.14 -10.88 8.58
N THR A 63 -3.08 -10.13 8.26
CA THR A 63 -3.13 -8.67 8.14
C THR A 63 -3.98 -8.15 6.98
N VAL A 64 -4.24 -8.96 5.95
CA VAL A 64 -5.05 -8.60 4.77
C VAL A 64 -6.31 -9.45 4.63
N LYS A 65 -6.50 -10.46 5.48
CA LYS A 65 -7.66 -11.35 5.46
C LYS A 65 -8.98 -10.58 5.46
N GLU A 66 -9.12 -9.60 6.35
CA GLU A 66 -10.37 -8.81 6.46
C GLU A 66 -10.65 -8.05 5.15
N GLU A 67 -9.63 -7.42 4.55
CA GLU A 67 -9.77 -6.72 3.27
C GLU A 67 -10.19 -7.67 2.15
N ILE A 68 -9.57 -8.84 2.08
CA ILE A 68 -9.93 -9.88 1.10
C ILE A 68 -11.37 -10.32 1.32
N ASP A 69 -11.76 -10.64 2.56
CA ASP A 69 -13.11 -11.10 2.87
C ASP A 69 -14.18 -10.06 2.52
N MET A 70 -13.92 -8.77 2.79
CA MET A 70 -14.83 -7.68 2.45
C MET A 70 -15.01 -7.47 0.96
N HIS A 71 -13.96 -7.66 0.16
CA HIS A 71 -13.99 -7.35 -1.28
C HIS A 71 -14.20 -8.57 -2.18
N MET A 72 -13.99 -9.77 -1.66
CA MET A 72 -13.96 -11.01 -2.43
C MET A 72 -14.82 -12.13 -1.84
N GLY A 73 -15.41 -11.93 -0.65
CA GLY A 73 -16.01 -13.00 0.13
C GLY A 73 -14.96 -13.85 0.85
N THR A 74 -15.42 -14.78 1.68
CA THR A 74 -14.54 -15.54 2.59
C THR A 74 -13.80 -16.71 1.94
N GLU A 75 -14.27 -17.18 0.78
CA GLU A 75 -13.73 -18.37 0.10
C GLU A 75 -12.23 -18.25 -0.22
N PRO A 76 -11.72 -17.16 -0.82
CA PRO A 76 -10.29 -17.05 -1.13
C PRO A 76 -9.41 -17.08 0.12
N SER A 77 -9.82 -16.39 1.19
CA SER A 77 -9.07 -16.40 2.45
C SER A 77 -9.05 -17.76 3.12
N GLN A 78 -10.17 -18.48 3.10
CA GLN A 78 -10.25 -19.84 3.64
C GLN A 78 -9.35 -20.81 2.88
N ALA A 79 -9.22 -20.66 1.56
CA ALA A 79 -8.33 -21.46 0.75
C ALA A 79 -6.85 -21.26 1.16
N VAL A 80 -6.42 -20.02 1.39
CA VAL A 80 -5.05 -19.70 1.85
C VAL A 80 -4.79 -20.31 3.24
N LEU A 81 -5.71 -20.11 4.19
CA LEU A 81 -5.58 -20.65 5.54
C LEU A 81 -5.53 -22.18 5.53
N SER A 82 -6.34 -22.83 4.70
CA SER A 82 -6.34 -24.30 4.55
C SER A 82 -5.01 -24.81 3.98
N ALA A 83 -4.40 -24.10 3.03
CA ALA A 83 -3.10 -24.47 2.49
C ALA A 83 -1.97 -24.26 3.52
N LEU A 84 -2.04 -23.18 4.30
CA LEU A 84 -1.13 -22.92 5.42
C LEU A 84 -1.24 -24.00 6.51
N ASP A 85 -2.45 -24.46 6.84
CA ASP A 85 -2.69 -25.54 7.81
C ASP A 85 -2.06 -26.87 7.35
N LYS A 86 -2.16 -27.16 6.05
CA LYS A 86 -1.56 -28.34 5.42
C LYS A 86 -0.06 -28.23 5.23
N LYS A 87 0.54 -27.07 5.51
CA LYS A 87 1.95 -26.76 5.24
C LYS A 87 2.34 -27.00 3.77
N ASP A 88 1.41 -26.68 2.87
CA ASP A 88 1.60 -26.83 1.43
C ASP A 88 2.02 -25.48 0.84
N LYS A 89 3.33 -25.29 0.66
CA LYS A 89 3.91 -24.03 0.20
C LYS A 89 3.36 -23.65 -1.17
N GLU A 90 3.40 -24.59 -2.10
CA GLU A 90 2.99 -24.40 -3.48
C GLU A 90 1.52 -24.00 -3.53
N ALA A 91 0.64 -24.69 -2.80
CA ALA A 91 -0.77 -24.35 -2.73
C ALA A 91 -1.03 -22.97 -2.10
N VAL A 92 -0.25 -22.55 -1.09
CA VAL A 92 -0.36 -21.20 -0.52
C VAL A 92 -0.03 -20.14 -1.56
N LEU A 93 1.08 -20.30 -2.27
CA LEU A 93 1.53 -19.33 -3.28
C LEU A 93 0.57 -19.26 -4.46
N GLU A 94 0.14 -20.40 -5.00
CA GLU A 94 -0.84 -20.45 -6.09
C GLU A 94 -2.18 -19.82 -5.72
N THR A 95 -2.64 -20.02 -4.47
CA THR A 95 -3.89 -19.42 -4.00
C THR A 95 -3.76 -17.91 -3.87
N MET A 96 -2.64 -17.42 -3.33
CA MET A 96 -2.38 -15.99 -3.25
C MET A 96 -2.25 -15.35 -4.64
N GLU A 97 -1.58 -16.00 -5.58
CA GLU A 97 -1.47 -15.52 -6.97
C GLU A 97 -2.86 -15.34 -7.61
N LYS A 98 -3.77 -16.29 -7.39
CA LYS A 98 -5.17 -16.17 -7.84
C LYS A 98 -5.88 -14.99 -7.17
N ILE A 99 -5.67 -14.77 -5.87
CA ILE A 99 -6.21 -13.59 -5.14
C ILE A 99 -5.69 -12.29 -5.76
N LEU A 100 -4.41 -12.21 -6.12
CA LEU A 100 -3.85 -11.03 -6.79
C LEU A 100 -4.52 -10.78 -8.14
N VAL A 101 -4.79 -11.83 -8.94
CA VAL A 101 -5.55 -11.69 -10.20
C VAL A 101 -6.97 -11.16 -9.94
N LEU A 102 -7.66 -11.66 -8.91
CA LEU A 102 -8.98 -11.16 -8.52
C LEU A 102 -8.92 -9.69 -8.04
N ASN A 103 -7.83 -9.30 -7.37
CA ASN A 103 -7.60 -7.92 -6.94
C ASN A 103 -7.41 -6.97 -8.15
N ILE A 104 -6.67 -7.40 -9.17
CA ILE A 104 -6.55 -6.67 -10.45
C ILE A 104 -7.93 -6.54 -11.10
N ALA A 105 -8.67 -7.64 -11.20
CA ALA A 105 -10.01 -7.66 -11.80
C ALA A 105 -10.96 -6.65 -11.15
N ARG A 106 -11.11 -6.69 -9.82
CA ARG A 106 -12.00 -5.74 -9.12
C ARG A 106 -11.63 -4.28 -9.36
N ARG A 107 -10.33 -3.96 -9.42
CA ARG A 107 -9.85 -2.60 -9.60
C ARG A 107 -10.13 -2.09 -10.99
N LEU A 108 -9.86 -2.91 -12.02
CA LEU A 108 -10.16 -2.55 -13.39
C LEU A 108 -11.66 -2.42 -13.65
N GLU A 109 -12.50 -3.25 -13.03
CA GLU A 109 -13.95 -3.09 -13.07
C GLU A 109 -14.43 -1.80 -12.39
N ASN A 110 -13.84 -1.45 -11.24
CA ASN A 110 -14.16 -0.20 -10.54
C ASN A 110 -13.75 1.05 -11.34
N ILE A 111 -12.62 0.98 -12.06
CA ILE A 111 -12.18 2.04 -12.97
C ILE A 111 -13.19 2.20 -14.11
N GLU A 112 -13.64 1.11 -14.74
CA GLU A 112 -14.62 1.21 -15.82
C GLU A 112 -15.92 1.89 -15.36
N LYS A 113 -16.42 1.52 -14.18
CA LYS A 113 -17.64 2.11 -13.61
C LYS A 113 -17.48 3.58 -13.26
N ASN A 114 -16.28 4.01 -12.86
CA ASN A 114 -15.98 5.37 -12.41
C ASN A 114 -15.02 6.08 -13.36
N PHE A 115 -15.07 5.76 -14.66
CA PHE A 115 -14.02 6.12 -15.62
C PHE A 115 -13.75 7.62 -15.70
N GLU A 116 -14.79 8.44 -15.53
CA GLU A 116 -14.73 9.91 -15.54
C GLU A 116 -13.96 10.50 -14.33
N GLN A 117 -13.80 9.73 -13.24
CA GLN A 117 -13.06 10.17 -12.06
C GLN A 117 -11.56 9.93 -12.23
N TYR A 118 -10.89 10.81 -12.99
CA TYR A 118 -9.48 10.65 -13.37
C TYR A 118 -8.55 10.28 -12.19
N ASP A 119 -8.57 11.03 -11.09
CA ASP A 119 -7.65 10.79 -9.96
C ASP A 119 -7.91 9.43 -9.28
N THR A 120 -9.19 9.08 -9.08
CA THR A 120 -9.60 7.78 -8.54
C THR A 120 -9.15 6.66 -9.47
N SER A 121 -9.47 6.78 -10.76
CA SER A 121 -9.17 5.78 -11.78
C SER A 121 -7.66 5.57 -11.96
N LYS A 122 -6.89 6.66 -11.97
CA LYS A 122 -5.43 6.61 -12.06
C LYS A 122 -4.80 5.91 -10.86
N ARG A 123 -5.26 6.23 -9.65
CA ARG A 123 -4.80 5.59 -8.41
C ARG A 123 -5.13 4.10 -8.38
N LEU A 124 -6.36 3.73 -8.74
CA LEU A 124 -6.78 2.33 -8.83
C LEU A 124 -5.95 1.57 -9.87
N LEU A 125 -5.64 2.20 -11.01
CA LEU A 125 -4.85 1.58 -12.06
C LEU A 125 -3.40 1.38 -11.62
N ALA A 126 -2.81 2.36 -10.93
CA ALA A 126 -1.48 2.24 -10.37
C ALA A 126 -1.40 1.09 -9.35
N LYS A 127 -2.42 0.94 -8.49
CA LYS A 127 -2.52 -0.20 -7.57
C LYS A 127 -2.67 -1.53 -8.28
N ALA A 128 -3.52 -1.62 -9.31
CA ALA A 128 -3.67 -2.83 -10.13
C ALA A 128 -2.35 -3.19 -10.83
N PHE A 129 -1.61 -2.19 -11.32
CA PHE A 129 -0.28 -2.40 -11.90
C PHE A 129 0.73 -2.85 -10.84
N ALA A 130 0.75 -2.27 -9.64
CA ALA A 130 1.61 -2.73 -8.54
C ALA A 130 1.29 -4.18 -8.12
N THR A 131 0.02 -4.58 -8.13
CA THR A 131 -0.38 -5.98 -7.95
C THR A 131 0.17 -6.86 -9.06
N TYR A 132 0.12 -6.40 -10.31
CA TYR A 132 0.71 -7.12 -11.43
C TYR A 132 2.23 -7.27 -11.31
N GLU A 133 2.95 -6.24 -10.84
CA GLU A 133 4.40 -6.31 -10.64
C GLU A 133 4.78 -7.43 -9.67
N ALA A 134 3.95 -7.74 -8.68
CA ALA A 134 4.18 -8.88 -7.80
C ALA A 134 4.01 -10.24 -8.51
N LEU A 135 3.14 -10.32 -9.52
CA LEU A 135 2.92 -11.50 -10.36
C LEU A 135 3.94 -11.62 -11.51
N SER A 136 4.51 -10.49 -11.95
CA SER A 136 5.38 -10.38 -13.12
C SER A 136 6.52 -11.41 -13.14
N PRO A 137 7.24 -11.72 -12.05
CA PRO A 137 8.28 -12.75 -12.06
C PRO A 137 7.76 -14.13 -12.51
N MET A 138 6.56 -14.51 -12.09
CA MET A 138 5.92 -15.78 -12.46
C MET A 138 5.42 -15.79 -13.90
N VAL A 139 4.94 -14.64 -14.38
CA VAL A 139 4.56 -14.48 -15.79
C VAL A 139 5.80 -14.54 -16.67
N GLN A 140 6.82 -13.73 -16.37
CA GLN A 140 8.07 -13.65 -17.12
C GLN A 140 8.81 -14.99 -17.15
N GLY A 141 8.83 -15.72 -16.04
CA GLY A 141 9.45 -17.05 -15.97
C GLY A 141 8.80 -18.09 -16.89
N LYS A 142 7.53 -17.91 -17.26
CA LYS A 142 6.79 -18.80 -18.17
C LYS A 142 6.72 -18.26 -19.60
N ASP A 143 6.49 -16.95 -19.75
CA ASP A 143 6.34 -16.26 -21.02
C ASP A 143 6.73 -14.76 -20.87
N ALA A 144 7.97 -14.44 -21.19
CA ALA A 144 8.49 -13.07 -21.15
C ALA A 144 7.80 -12.13 -22.17
N ALA A 145 7.30 -12.66 -23.29
CA ALA A 145 6.57 -11.86 -24.28
C ALA A 145 5.19 -11.47 -23.74
N LEU A 146 4.53 -12.38 -23.02
CA LEU A 146 3.29 -12.10 -22.30
C LEU A 146 3.50 -11.03 -21.23
N ASP A 147 4.59 -11.11 -20.44
CA ASP A 147 4.89 -10.10 -19.42
C ASP A 147 5.01 -8.70 -20.04
N LYS A 148 5.81 -8.59 -21.10
CA LYS A 148 5.96 -7.33 -21.84
C LYS A 148 4.60 -6.81 -22.35
N ARG A 149 3.79 -7.70 -22.94
CA ARG A 149 2.46 -7.34 -23.46
C ARG A 149 1.56 -6.81 -22.35
N LEU A 150 1.53 -7.45 -21.19
CA LEU A 150 0.70 -7.01 -20.06
C LEU A 150 1.12 -5.62 -19.56
N ARG A 151 2.42 -5.35 -19.43
CA ARG A 151 2.94 -4.01 -19.10
C ARG A 151 2.52 -2.96 -20.14
N ASP A 152 2.60 -3.31 -21.42
CA ASP A 152 2.15 -2.45 -22.51
C ASP A 152 0.64 -2.16 -22.44
N GLU A 153 -0.19 -3.14 -22.06
CA GLU A 153 -1.63 -2.94 -21.87
C GLU A 153 -1.95 -2.08 -20.63
N PHE A 154 -1.22 -2.23 -19.52
CA PHE A 154 -1.36 -1.32 -18.37
C PHE A 154 -1.00 0.13 -18.75
N ASN A 155 0.04 0.31 -19.57
CA ASN A 155 0.40 1.63 -20.11
C ASN A 155 -0.70 2.21 -21.02
N LYS A 156 -1.29 1.40 -21.91
CA LYS A 156 -2.42 1.83 -22.75
C LYS A 156 -3.65 2.18 -21.90
N ALA A 157 -3.96 1.37 -20.89
CA ALA A 157 -5.02 1.66 -19.94
C ALA A 157 -4.77 3.01 -19.25
N LEU A 158 -3.53 3.31 -18.83
CA LEU A 158 -3.19 4.58 -18.19
C LEU A 158 -3.36 5.76 -19.14
N GLN A 159 -2.86 5.64 -20.37
CA GLN A 159 -3.02 6.67 -21.40
C GLN A 159 -4.49 6.92 -21.74
N SER A 160 -5.31 5.87 -21.73
CA SER A 160 -6.74 5.94 -22.03
C SER A 160 -7.55 6.69 -20.98
N LEU A 161 -7.07 6.81 -19.73
CA LEU A 161 -7.72 7.65 -18.71
C LEU A 161 -7.72 9.14 -19.09
N GLY A 162 -6.92 9.54 -20.09
CA GLY A 162 -6.73 10.93 -20.46
C GLY A 162 -5.87 11.68 -19.44
N ASN A 163 -6.01 13.01 -19.42
CA ASN A 163 -5.38 13.88 -18.44
C ASN A 163 -6.20 15.18 -18.39
N PRO A 164 -6.75 15.60 -17.25
CA PRO A 164 -7.49 16.88 -17.17
C PRO A 164 -6.58 18.09 -17.38
N GLY A 165 -5.26 17.94 -17.23
CA GLY A 165 -4.31 19.04 -17.34
C GLY A 165 -4.36 19.98 -16.13
N LEU A 166 -3.36 20.86 -16.02
CA LEU A 166 -3.33 21.89 -14.99
C LEU A 166 -3.97 23.16 -15.59
N PHE A 167 -5.15 23.54 -15.12
CA PHE A 167 -5.95 24.64 -15.70
C PHE A 167 -6.21 24.47 -17.21
N GLY A 168 -6.40 23.23 -17.67
CA GLY A 168 -6.61 22.89 -19.09
C GLY A 168 -5.33 22.81 -19.93
N VAL A 169 -4.16 23.18 -19.38
CA VAL A 169 -2.88 23.00 -20.07
C VAL A 169 -2.46 21.53 -20.00
N GLY A 170 -2.23 20.92 -21.17
CA GLY A 170 -1.83 19.52 -21.27
C GLY A 170 -2.99 18.53 -21.17
N GLU A 171 -4.22 18.99 -21.41
CA GLU A 171 -5.41 18.14 -21.43
C GLU A 171 -5.30 17.04 -22.50
N LYS A 172 -5.67 15.82 -22.14
CA LYS A 172 -5.84 14.68 -23.04
C LYS A 172 -7.23 14.10 -22.81
N LYS A 173 -7.95 13.88 -23.90
CA LYS A 173 -9.27 13.24 -23.86
C LYS A 173 -9.14 11.80 -23.38
N ALA A 174 -10.07 11.39 -22.53
CA ALA A 174 -10.19 10.00 -22.11
C ALA A 174 -10.78 9.15 -23.26
N ASP A 175 -10.41 7.88 -23.30
CA ASP A 175 -10.81 6.87 -24.28
C ASP A 175 -11.26 5.60 -23.56
N ILE A 176 -12.54 5.52 -23.24
CA ILE A 176 -13.11 4.37 -22.52
C ILE A 176 -13.04 3.08 -23.33
N GLU A 177 -13.08 3.16 -24.66
CA GLU A 177 -13.04 1.98 -25.52
C GLU A 177 -11.63 1.38 -25.56
N GLN A 178 -10.59 2.20 -25.58
CA GLN A 178 -9.21 1.74 -25.39
C GLN A 178 -9.00 1.17 -23.98
N PHE A 179 -9.60 1.77 -22.95
CA PHE A 179 -9.54 1.22 -21.59
C PHE A 179 -10.13 -0.19 -21.55
N LYS A 180 -11.36 -0.37 -22.04
CA LYS A 180 -12.06 -1.67 -22.07
C LYS A 180 -11.26 -2.75 -22.81
N LYS A 181 -10.67 -2.41 -23.96
CA LYS A 181 -9.80 -3.33 -24.73
C LYS A 181 -8.57 -3.76 -23.93
N SER A 182 -7.93 -2.81 -23.24
CA SER A 182 -6.74 -3.06 -22.43
C SER A 182 -7.12 -3.91 -21.21
N LYS A 183 -8.21 -3.56 -20.51
CA LYS A 183 -8.80 -4.35 -19.42
C LYS A 183 -9.05 -5.79 -19.84
N GLU A 184 -9.80 -6.00 -20.92
CA GLU A 184 -10.13 -7.35 -21.41
C GLU A 184 -8.85 -8.14 -21.68
N THR A 185 -7.89 -7.54 -22.39
CA THR A 185 -6.61 -8.20 -22.70
C THR A 185 -5.86 -8.60 -21.43
N ILE A 186 -5.77 -7.70 -20.44
CA ILE A 186 -5.11 -7.98 -19.15
C ILE A 186 -5.82 -9.13 -18.44
N LEU A 187 -7.14 -9.03 -18.29
CA LEU A 187 -7.94 -9.97 -17.51
C LEU A 187 -7.99 -11.36 -18.14
N THR A 188 -8.24 -11.48 -19.44
CA THR A 188 -8.24 -12.78 -20.13
C THR A 188 -6.85 -13.44 -20.07
N SER A 189 -5.79 -12.66 -20.23
CA SER A 189 -4.42 -13.17 -20.20
C SER A 189 -4.04 -13.70 -18.82
N LEU A 190 -4.31 -12.93 -17.77
CA LEU A 190 -4.04 -13.35 -16.39
C LEU A 190 -4.94 -14.52 -15.97
N GLN A 191 -6.23 -14.50 -16.34
CA GLN A 191 -7.14 -15.62 -16.07
C GLN A 191 -6.60 -16.92 -16.65
N LYS A 192 -6.13 -16.89 -17.91
CA LYS A 192 -5.54 -18.05 -18.57
C LYS A 192 -4.22 -18.47 -17.92
N GLN A 193 -3.33 -17.51 -17.65
CA GLN A 193 -2.00 -17.75 -17.08
C GLN A 193 -2.05 -18.44 -15.71
N PHE A 194 -3.04 -18.09 -14.89
CA PHE A 194 -3.21 -18.60 -13.52
C PHE A 194 -4.36 -19.62 -13.38
N GLY A 195 -4.97 -20.03 -14.50
CA GLY A 195 -5.99 -21.09 -14.53
C GLY A 195 -7.26 -20.79 -13.73
N LEU A 196 -7.72 -19.53 -13.70
CA LEU A 196 -8.95 -19.17 -12.99
C LEU A 196 -10.20 -19.53 -13.82
N LYS A 197 -11.16 -20.21 -13.19
CA LYS A 197 -12.46 -20.53 -13.82
C LYS A 197 -13.32 -19.29 -14.08
N SER A 198 -13.19 -18.28 -13.22
CA SER A 198 -13.96 -17.05 -13.25
C SER A 198 -13.18 -15.92 -12.60
N LEU A 199 -13.40 -14.69 -13.08
CA LEU A 199 -12.90 -13.46 -12.45
C LEU A 199 -13.99 -12.74 -11.63
N LYS A 200 -15.21 -13.29 -11.57
CA LYS A 200 -16.28 -12.74 -10.75
C LYS A 200 -15.98 -13.02 -9.28
N VAL A 201 -16.06 -11.97 -8.48
CA VAL A 201 -15.89 -12.02 -7.03
C VAL A 201 -17.16 -11.47 -6.38
N GLY A 202 -17.62 -12.11 -5.30
CA GLY A 202 -18.89 -11.78 -4.65
C GLY A 202 -18.87 -10.40 -3.98
N HIS A 203 -20.01 -9.69 -4.03
CA HIS A 203 -20.29 -8.41 -3.37
C HIS A 203 -19.36 -7.23 -3.69
N PHE A 204 -19.33 -6.79 -4.94
CA PHE A 204 -18.94 -5.41 -5.27
C PHE A 204 -20.05 -4.44 -4.89
N SER A 205 -20.26 -4.14 -3.60
CA SER A 205 -21.09 -3.00 -3.23
C SER A 205 -20.33 -1.71 -3.54
N GLU A 206 -20.99 -0.71 -4.12
CA GLU A 206 -20.41 0.63 -4.39
C GLU A 206 -19.79 1.27 -3.14
N SER A 207 -20.25 0.88 -1.94
CA SER A 207 -19.70 1.29 -0.65
C SER A 207 -18.29 0.76 -0.35
N ALA A 208 -17.80 -0.22 -1.13
CA ALA A 208 -16.46 -0.80 -1.06
C ALA A 208 -15.48 -0.18 -2.06
N THR A 209 -15.90 0.89 -2.75
CA THR A 209 -14.96 1.83 -3.38
C THR A 209 -14.01 2.28 -2.28
N GLU A 210 -12.70 2.12 -2.47
CA GLU A 210 -11.70 2.67 -1.56
C GLU A 210 -12.14 4.10 -1.26
N LYS A 211 -12.63 4.35 -0.04
CA LYS A 211 -12.80 5.71 0.45
C LYS A 211 -11.49 6.39 0.07
N PRO A 212 -11.51 7.56 -0.59
CA PRO A 212 -10.30 8.34 -0.71
C PRO A 212 -9.67 8.24 0.67
N GLN A 213 -8.40 7.81 0.77
CA GLN A 213 -7.67 8.12 1.98
C GLN A 213 -8.06 9.55 2.26
N GLU A 214 -8.61 9.81 3.44
CA GLU A 214 -8.67 11.16 3.90
C GLU A 214 -7.22 11.60 3.75
N VAL A 215 -6.95 12.32 2.66
CA VAL A 215 -6.05 13.45 2.69
C VAL A 215 -6.61 14.10 3.92
N GLN A 216 -5.98 13.85 5.08
CA GLN A 216 -6.14 14.69 6.23
C GLN A 216 -6.03 16.04 5.58
N LYS A 217 -7.17 16.73 5.43
CA LYS A 217 -7.14 18.11 5.03
C LYS A 217 -6.11 18.62 6.01
N LYS A 218 -4.96 19.07 5.51
CA LYS A 218 -4.18 20.01 6.27
C LYS A 218 -5.16 21.14 6.44
N GLU A 219 -5.98 21.05 7.49
CA GLU A 219 -6.51 22.21 8.16
C GLU A 219 -5.23 22.92 8.56
N TRP A 220 -4.78 23.78 7.65
CA TRP A 220 -3.91 24.88 7.98
C TRP A 220 -4.48 25.44 9.27
N THR A 221 -3.62 25.53 10.28
CA THR A 221 -4.00 25.93 11.63
C THR A 221 -4.89 27.16 11.51
N ASP A 222 -6.18 26.98 11.77
CA ASP A 222 -7.16 28.04 11.56
C ASP A 222 -6.87 29.16 12.57
N LEU A 223 -6.19 30.21 12.11
CA LEU A 223 -5.70 31.31 12.94
C LEU A 223 -6.85 32.17 13.50
N SER A 224 -8.08 31.96 13.03
CA SER A 224 -9.27 32.62 13.56
C SER A 224 -9.70 32.08 14.93
N LYS A 225 -9.29 30.85 15.30
CA LYS A 225 -9.61 30.24 16.59
C LYS A 225 -8.54 30.59 17.62
N LEU A 226 -8.94 31.31 18.67
CA LEU A 226 -8.06 31.78 19.76
C LEU A 226 -7.22 30.67 20.40
N LYS A 227 -7.75 29.43 20.45
CA LYS A 227 -7.04 28.25 20.99
C LYS A 227 -5.77 27.89 20.21
N ASN A 228 -5.73 28.21 18.92
CA ASN A 228 -4.59 27.91 18.05
C ASN A 228 -3.40 28.86 18.25
N TRP A 229 -3.59 29.95 19.00
CA TRP A 229 -2.51 30.87 19.39
C TRP A 229 -1.78 30.46 20.66
N ILE A 230 -2.34 29.52 21.44
CA ILE A 230 -1.77 29.05 22.71
C ILE A 230 -0.33 28.51 22.54
N PRO A 231 -0.03 27.66 21.53
CA PRO A 231 1.33 27.14 21.34
C PRO A 231 2.34 28.25 21.00
N ILE A 232 1.91 29.23 20.20
CA ILE A 232 2.74 30.38 19.80
C ILE A 232 3.05 31.27 21.02
N ALA A 233 2.04 31.54 21.85
CA ALA A 233 2.21 32.32 23.07
C ALA A 233 3.20 31.64 24.04
N ILE A 234 3.11 30.33 24.22
CA ILE A 234 4.05 29.56 25.06
C ILE A 234 5.47 29.68 24.51
N LEU A 235 5.64 29.55 23.19
CA LEU A 235 6.95 29.65 22.55
C LEU A 235 7.57 31.05 22.73
N ILE A 236 6.77 32.11 22.58
CA ILE A 236 7.22 33.50 22.83
C ILE A 236 7.65 33.68 24.30
N VAL A 237 6.89 33.14 25.26
CA VAL A 237 7.23 33.23 26.69
C VAL A 237 8.55 32.51 27.00
N VAL A 238 8.78 31.33 26.41
CA VAL A 238 10.05 30.60 26.58
C VAL A 238 11.22 31.40 26.00
N ILE A 239 11.08 31.94 24.79
CA ILE A 239 12.13 32.75 24.16
C ILE A 239 12.41 34.01 24.98
N ALA A 240 11.37 34.71 25.45
CA ALA A 240 11.52 35.89 26.31
C ALA A 240 12.19 35.53 27.65
N GLY A 241 11.83 34.39 28.25
CA GLY A 241 12.45 33.90 29.47
C GLY A 241 13.95 33.62 29.30
N VAL A 242 14.33 32.96 28.19
CA VAL A 242 15.74 32.71 27.85
C VAL A 242 16.48 34.02 27.56
N ALA A 243 15.88 34.95 26.83
CA ALA A 243 16.47 36.25 26.54
C ALA A 243 16.72 37.06 27.83
N VAL A 244 15.74 37.16 28.71
CA VAL A 244 15.86 37.85 30.01
C VAL A 244 16.89 37.17 30.91
N TYR A 245 16.90 35.84 30.97
CA TYR A 245 17.90 35.08 31.73
C TYR A 245 19.32 35.31 31.20
N SER A 246 19.50 35.28 29.88
CA SER A 246 20.79 35.54 29.23
C SER A 246 21.28 36.98 29.43
N TRP A 247 20.36 37.95 29.44
CA TRP A 247 20.67 39.36 29.65
C TRP A 247 21.04 39.67 31.10
N ARG A 248 20.33 39.06 32.07
CA ARG A 248 20.69 39.16 33.49
C ARG A 248 22.05 38.53 33.77
N ARG A 249 22.36 37.38 33.16
CA ARG A 249 23.65 36.71 33.31
C ARG A 249 24.84 37.50 32.74
N LYS A 250 24.62 38.43 31.80
CA LYS A 250 25.66 39.33 31.28
C LYS A 250 25.89 40.59 32.12
N ARG A 251 25.03 40.86 33.12
CA ARG A 251 25.11 42.05 33.99
C ARG A 251 25.57 41.75 35.43
N THR A 252 25.67 40.48 35.81
CA THR A 252 26.48 39.99 36.94
C THR A 252 27.79 39.46 36.42
#